data_AF-A0A0C9ULC5-F1
#
_entry.id   AF-A0A0C9ULC5-F1
#
_cell.length_a   1.000
_cell.length_b   1.000
_cell.length_c   1.000
_cell.angle_alpha   90.00
_cell.angle_beta   90.00
_cell.angle_gamma   90.00
#
_symmetry.space_group_name_H-M   'P 1'
#
loop_
_entity.id
_entity.type
_entity.pdbx_description
1 polymer ?
#
loop_
_entity_poly.entity_id
_entity_poly.type
_entity_poly.pdbx_seq_one_letter_code
_entity_poly.pdbx_strand_id
1 'polypeptide(L)'
;LTPRRELFVDSTFTTLEKPIKVHLGDASVIPAVGRGTIRYLMDTPSGVVPALIPNALWVPELAASLLSVARFTDNGKHDILFDNEDCLIRSKPSGRCVASARKTSGSLYRLIARPMTSKEYA
;
A
#
# COMPACT_ATOMS: atom_id res chain seq x y z
N LEU A 1 0.80 5.07 -1.67
CA LEU A 1 0.98 5.93 -2.85
C LEU A 1 1.01 5.01 -4.06
N THR A 2 0.41 5.39 -5.18
CA THR A 2 0.41 4.56 -6.40
C THR A 2 0.43 5.45 -7.64
N PRO A 3 1.15 5.09 -8.71
CA PRO A 3 1.02 5.74 -10.01
C PRO A 3 -0.20 5.28 -10.80
N ARG A 4 -0.77 4.14 -10.43
CA ARG A 4 -1.86 3.47 -11.14
C ARG A 4 -3.22 3.99 -10.71
N ARG A 5 -3.89 4.73 -11.58
CA ARG A 5 -5.24 5.29 -11.36
C ARG A 5 -6.33 4.21 -11.36
N GLU A 6 -6.12 3.16 -12.12
CA GLU A 6 -7.02 2.03 -12.31
C GLU A 6 -7.19 1.15 -11.04
N LEU A 7 -6.31 1.30 -10.05
CA LEU A 7 -6.40 0.57 -8.79
C LEU A 7 -7.39 1.17 -7.78
N PHE A 8 -7.84 2.40 -8.05
CA PHE A 8 -8.75 3.09 -7.16
C PHE A 8 -10.18 2.63 -7.37
N VAL A 9 -10.92 2.53 -6.26
CA VAL A 9 -12.36 2.36 -6.29
C VAL A 9 -12.99 3.65 -6.79
N ASP A 10 -13.69 3.58 -7.94
CA ASP A 10 -14.20 4.77 -8.63
C ASP A 10 -15.07 5.65 -7.74
N SER A 11 -15.96 5.07 -6.93
CA SER A 11 -16.84 5.83 -6.01
C SER A 11 -16.11 6.55 -4.88
N THR A 12 -14.82 6.28 -4.67
CA THR A 12 -14.01 6.89 -3.60
C THR A 12 -12.91 7.81 -4.12
N PHE A 13 -12.69 7.82 -5.44
CA PHE A 13 -11.61 8.58 -6.02
C PHE A 13 -12.02 10.04 -6.24
N THR A 14 -11.13 10.96 -5.88
CA THR A 14 -11.26 12.37 -6.19
C THR A 14 -9.93 12.95 -6.66
N THR A 15 -10.00 13.87 -7.63
CA THR A 15 -8.88 14.73 -8.01
C THR A 15 -8.72 15.80 -6.94
N LEU A 16 -7.49 16.10 -6.55
CA LEU A 16 -7.21 17.12 -5.54
C LEU A 16 -7.24 18.51 -6.20
N GLU A 17 -7.92 19.48 -5.58
CA GLU A 17 -7.91 20.88 -6.03
C GLU A 17 -6.49 21.47 -6.04
N LYS A 18 -5.67 21.05 -5.07
CA LYS A 18 -4.25 21.41 -4.98
C LYS A 18 -3.41 20.14 -4.79
N PRO A 19 -2.34 19.95 -5.57
CA PRO A 19 -1.46 18.80 -5.39
C PRO A 19 -0.83 18.75 -3.99
N ILE A 20 -0.69 17.53 -3.44
CA ILE A 20 0.06 17.29 -2.21
C ILE A 20 1.52 16.98 -2.58
N LYS A 21 2.46 17.64 -1.90
CA LYS A 21 3.90 17.38 -2.09
C LYS A 21 4.28 16.01 -1.53
N VAL A 22 4.89 15.16 -2.34
CA VAL A 22 5.47 13.87 -1.93
C VAL A 22 6.98 13.97 -2.01
N HIS A 23 7.66 13.79 -0.88
CA HIS A 23 9.11 13.80 -0.78
C HIS A 23 9.68 12.39 -1.04
N LEU A 24 10.67 12.30 -1.90
CA LEU A 24 11.39 11.06 -2.19
C LEU A 24 12.70 10.97 -1.39
N GLY A 25 13.32 9.79 -1.41
CA GLY A 25 14.56 9.52 -0.66
C GLY A 25 15.78 10.32 -1.16
N ASP A 26 15.73 10.82 -2.40
CA ASP A 26 16.75 11.69 -3.00
C ASP A 26 16.45 13.19 -2.76
N ALA A 27 15.54 13.51 -1.84
CA ALA A 27 15.04 14.84 -1.52
C ALA A 27 14.25 15.56 -2.63
N SER A 28 14.04 14.91 -3.79
CA SER A 28 13.15 15.45 -4.82
C SER A 28 11.68 15.45 -4.34
N VAL A 29 10.86 16.26 -5.00
CA VAL A 29 9.44 16.41 -4.68
C VAL A 29 8.60 16.18 -5.94
N ILE A 30 7.64 15.27 -5.84
CA ILE A 30 6.68 14.97 -6.91
C ILE A 30 5.24 15.21 -6.42
N PRO A 31 4.31 15.57 -7.32
CA PRO A 31 2.93 15.88 -6.95
C PRO A 31 2.06 14.63 -6.84
N ALA A 32 1.34 14.51 -5.72
CA ALA A 32 0.13 13.72 -5.64
C ALA A 32 -1.06 14.55 -6.13
N VAL A 33 -1.78 14.06 -7.13
CA VAL A 33 -2.87 14.81 -7.81
C VAL A 33 -4.26 14.22 -7.58
N GLY A 34 -4.34 13.05 -6.95
CA GLY A 34 -5.61 12.41 -6.59
C GLY A 34 -5.52 11.65 -5.29
N ARG A 35 -6.68 11.27 -4.75
CA ARG A 35 -6.80 10.44 -3.55
C ARG A 35 -8.02 9.54 -3.64
N GLY A 36 -7.92 8.36 -3.02
CA GLY A 36 -9.06 7.47 -2.87
C GLY A 36 -8.71 6.20 -2.11
N THR A 37 -9.56 5.19 -2.20
CA THR A 37 -9.31 3.85 -1.65
C THR A 37 -8.80 2.93 -2.75
N ILE A 38 -7.75 2.16 -2.47
CA ILE A 38 -7.28 1.08 -3.34
C ILE A 38 -7.58 -0.29 -2.70
N ARG A 39 -7.79 -1.31 -3.53
CA ARG A 39 -8.11 -2.68 -3.08
C ARG A 39 -7.04 -3.66 -3.53
N TYR A 40 -6.60 -4.48 -2.59
CA TYR A 40 -5.62 -5.52 -2.83
C TYR A 40 -6.04 -6.81 -2.16
N LEU A 41 -5.61 -7.92 -2.76
CA LEU A 41 -5.58 -9.22 -2.14
C LEU A 41 -4.13 -9.45 -1.69
N MET A 42 -3.95 -9.58 -0.38
CA MET A 42 -2.67 -9.77 0.28
C MET A 42 -2.43 -11.26 0.45
N ASP A 43 -1.31 -11.75 -0.07
CA ASP A 43 -0.91 -13.13 0.16
C ASP A 43 -0.17 -13.18 1.51
N THR A 44 -0.69 -14.00 2.43
CA THR A 44 -0.12 -14.24 3.74
C THR A 44 0.21 -15.73 3.88
N PRO A 45 1.07 -16.13 4.84
CA PRO A 45 1.31 -17.54 5.11
C PRO A 45 0.03 -18.34 5.45
N SER A 46 -1.00 -17.66 5.96
CA SER A 46 -2.31 -18.24 6.31
C SER A 46 -3.33 -18.20 5.18
N GLY A 47 -2.97 -17.69 4.00
CA GLY A 47 -3.86 -17.55 2.85
C GLY A 47 -4.06 -16.10 2.38
N VAL A 48 -5.05 -15.91 1.52
CA VAL A 48 -5.32 -14.62 0.88
C VAL A 48 -6.24 -13.77 1.75
N VAL A 49 -5.84 -12.52 2.03
CA VAL A 49 -6.59 -11.57 2.85
C VAL A 49 -6.97 -10.34 2.01
N PRO A 50 -8.26 -9.98 1.87
CA PRO A 50 -8.64 -8.74 1.23
C PRO A 50 -8.30 -7.53 2.10
N ALA A 51 -7.75 -6.49 1.47
CA ALA A 51 -7.34 -5.26 2.13
C ALA A 51 -7.88 -4.03 1.40
N LEU A 52 -8.51 -3.14 2.16
CA LEU A 52 -8.86 -1.80 1.74
C LEU A 52 -7.83 -0.82 2.31
N ILE A 53 -7.16 -0.07 1.43
CA ILE A 53 -6.18 0.94 1.85
C ILE A 53 -6.80 2.31 1.54
N PRO A 54 -7.46 2.94 2.51
CA PRO A 54 -8.08 4.24 2.30
C PRO A 54 -7.03 5.32 2.16
N ASN A 55 -7.44 6.46 1.61
CA ASN A 55 -6.64 7.68 1.52
C ASN A 55 -5.32 7.48 0.76
N ALA A 56 -5.21 6.49 -0.12
CA ALA A 56 -4.05 6.34 -0.97
C ALA A 56 -3.95 7.55 -1.91
N LEU A 57 -2.74 8.08 -2.08
CA LEU A 57 -2.50 9.16 -3.03
C LEU A 57 -2.16 8.60 -4.40
N TRP A 58 -2.74 9.21 -5.44
CA TRP A 58 -2.36 9.00 -6.83
C TRP A 58 -1.22 9.94 -7.19
N VAL A 59 -0.08 9.35 -7.55
CA VAL A 59 1.18 10.03 -7.82
C VAL A 59 1.72 9.49 -9.15
N PRO A 60 1.31 10.07 -10.29
CA PRO A 60 1.61 9.53 -11.62
C PRO A 60 3.10 9.36 -11.90
N GLU A 61 3.93 10.21 -11.30
CA GLU A 61 5.39 10.24 -11.51
C GLU A 61 6.15 9.13 -10.75
N LEU A 62 5.49 8.36 -9.88
CA LEU A 62 6.13 7.21 -9.24
C LEU A 62 6.32 6.06 -10.25
N ALA A 63 7.47 5.40 -10.19
CA ALA A 63 7.69 4.16 -10.97
C ALA A 63 6.90 2.96 -10.40
N ALA A 64 6.58 2.97 -9.10
CA ALA A 64 5.91 1.87 -8.43
C ALA A 64 5.05 2.36 -7.25
N SER A 65 4.10 1.52 -6.82
CA SER A 65 3.32 1.78 -5.61
C SER A 65 4.19 1.65 -4.37
N LEU A 66 4.05 2.60 -3.45
CA LEU A 66 4.74 2.62 -2.16
C LEU A 66 3.73 2.53 -1.02
N LEU A 67 4.00 1.62 -0.09
CA LEU A 67 3.24 1.48 1.14
C LEU A 67 3.93 2.29 2.24
N SER A 68 3.21 3.21 2.88
CA SER A 68 3.77 4.02 3.96
C SER A 68 3.80 3.20 5.25
N VAL A 69 5.00 2.98 5.80
CA VAL A 69 5.21 2.32 7.10
C VAL A 69 4.49 3.09 8.20
N ALA A 70 4.62 4.42 8.21
CA ALA A 70 3.96 5.30 9.17
C ALA A 70 2.46 5.00 9.28
N ARG A 71 1.75 4.86 8.15
CA ARG A 71 0.30 4.56 8.18
C ARG A 71 -0.08 3.28 8.93
N PHE A 72 0.80 2.28 8.97
CA PHE A 72 0.53 1.04 9.72
C PHE A 72 0.88 1.18 11.20
N THR A 73 1.87 2.01 11.53
CA THR A 73 2.38 2.19 12.89
C THR A 73 1.65 3.29 13.66
N ASP A 74 1.14 4.33 12.99
CA ASP A 74 0.60 5.56 13.61
C ASP A 74 -0.57 5.30 14.55
N ASN A 75 -1.38 4.27 14.28
CA ASN A 75 -2.53 3.92 15.12
C ASN A 75 -2.23 2.83 16.14
N GLY A 76 -0.99 2.35 16.23
CA GLY A 76 -0.58 1.27 17.13
C GLY A 76 -1.31 -0.06 16.91
N LYS A 77 -1.93 -0.27 15.75
CA LYS A 77 -2.75 -1.46 15.42
C LYS A 77 -1.97 -2.60 14.79
N HIS A 78 -0.76 -2.32 14.30
CA HIS A 78 0.05 -3.30 13.60
C HIS A 78 1.48 -3.34 14.12
N ASP A 79 2.08 -4.52 14.02
CA ASP A 79 3.53 -4.70 14.05
C ASP A 79 4.03 -4.93 12.64
N ILE A 80 5.20 -4.37 12.34
CA ILE A 80 5.94 -4.64 11.12
C ILE A 80 7.26 -5.27 11.54
N LEU A 81 7.46 -6.53 11.18
CA LEU A 81 8.68 -7.27 11.46
C LEU A 81 9.44 -7.48 10.16
N PHE A 82 10.63 -6.89 10.06
CA PHE A 82 11.60 -7.24 9.03
C PHE A 82 12.52 -8.31 9.58
N ASP A 83 12.60 -9.46 8.90
CA ASP A 83 13.47 -10.57 9.27
C ASP A 83 14.11 -11.16 8.02
N ASN A 84 15.40 -10.86 7.85
CA ASN A 84 16.22 -11.27 6.70
C ASN A 84 15.54 -10.98 5.35
N GLU A 85 15.01 -12.00 4.68
CA GLU A 85 14.38 -11.92 3.36
C GLU A 85 12.90 -11.54 3.42
N ASP A 86 12.28 -11.57 4.60
CA ASP A 86 10.85 -11.40 4.75
C ASP A 86 10.50 -10.15 5.56
N CYS A 87 9.31 -9.62 5.29
CA CYS A 87 8.69 -8.57 6.07
C CYS A 87 7.23 -8.96 6.30
N LEU A 88 6.82 -9.03 7.57
CA LEU A 88 5.48 -9.43 7.98
C LEU A 88 4.76 -8.27 8.66
N ILE A 89 3.54 -8.00 8.23
CA ILE A 89 2.64 -7.06 8.89
C ILE A 89 1.61 -7.86 9.67
N ARG A 90 1.58 -7.68 10.99
CA ARG A 90 0.66 -8.39 11.89
C ARG A 90 -0.31 -7.45 12.54
N SER A 91 -1.57 -7.86 12.63
CA SER A 91 -2.60 -7.19 13.43
C SER A 91 -2.33 -7.46 14.91
N LYS A 92 -2.01 -6.43 15.69
CA LYS A 92 -1.81 -6.58 17.15
C LYS A 92 -3.02 -7.17 17.87
N PRO A 93 -4.27 -6.72 17.59
CA PRO A 93 -5.45 -7.28 18.25
C PRO A 93 -5.67 -8.79 18.05
N SER A 94 -5.27 -9.35 16.89
CA SER A 94 -5.54 -10.75 16.57
C SER A 94 -4.29 -11.63 16.48
N GLY A 95 -3.10 -11.04 16.50
CA GLY A 95 -1.83 -11.71 16.21
C GLY A 95 -1.65 -12.17 14.75
N ARG A 96 -2.70 -12.08 13.91
CA ARG A 96 -2.68 -12.62 12.55
C ARG A 96 -1.83 -11.79 11.60
N CYS A 97 -1.15 -12.48 10.69
CA CYS A 97 -0.50 -11.86 9.55
C CYS A 97 -1.57 -11.33 8.59
N VAL A 98 -1.47 -10.05 8.23
CA VAL A 98 -2.42 -9.37 7.33
C VAL A 98 -1.78 -8.97 6.01
N ALA A 99 -0.44 -8.98 5.93
CA ALA A 99 0.30 -8.84 4.70
C ALA A 99 1.72 -9.38 4.87
N SER A 100 2.31 -9.86 3.77
CA SER A 100 3.71 -10.26 3.70
C SER A 100 4.41 -9.54 2.54
N ALA A 101 5.71 -9.33 2.69
CA ALA A 101 6.56 -8.75 1.67
C ALA A 101 7.90 -9.48 1.65
N ARG A 102 8.55 -9.54 0.48
CA ARG A 102 9.85 -10.18 0.31
C ARG A 102 10.88 -9.19 -0.17
N LYS A 103 12.09 -9.29 0.36
CA LYS A 103 13.23 -8.49 -0.07
C LYS A 103 13.50 -8.72 -1.56
N THR A 104 13.84 -7.65 -2.24
CA THR A 104 14.22 -7.64 -3.66
C THR A 104 15.71 -7.35 -3.77
N SER A 105 16.29 -7.63 -4.94
CA SER A 105 17.70 -7.29 -5.24
C SER A 105 18.01 -5.78 -5.10
N GLY A 106 17.00 -4.91 -5.16
CA GLY A 106 17.12 -3.45 -5.05
C GLY A 106 17.00 -2.89 -3.63
N SER A 107 17.22 -3.70 -2.59
CA SER A 107 17.12 -3.29 -1.17
C SER A 107 15.73 -2.82 -0.71
N LEU A 108 14.68 -3.08 -1.49
CA LEU A 108 13.27 -2.83 -1.13
C LEU A 108 12.56 -4.14 -0.82
N TYR A 109 11.53 -4.07 0.02
CA TYR A 109 10.60 -5.18 0.23
C TYR A 109 9.40 -5.00 -0.70
N ARG A 110 9.15 -6.00 -1.55
CA ARG A 110 7.98 -6.06 -2.41
C ARG A 110 6.85 -6.75 -1.66
N LEU A 111 5.75 -6.02 -1.46
CA LEU A 111 4.50 -6.59 -0.96
C LEU A 111 4.03 -7.73 -1.87
N ILE A 112 3.75 -8.90 -1.29
CA ILE A 112 3.19 -10.04 -2.00
C ILE A 112 1.67 -9.83 -2.02
N ALA A 113 1.21 -9.16 -3.07
CA ALA A 113 -0.18 -8.79 -3.23
C ALA A 113 -0.52 -8.58 -4.70
N ARG A 114 -1.81 -8.71 -5.01
CA ARG A 114 -2.35 -8.41 -6.34
C ARG A 114 -3.53 -7.44 -6.24
N PRO A 115 -3.72 -6.55 -7.24
CA PRO A 115 -4.94 -5.77 -7.34
C PRO A 115 -6.17 -6.68 -7.29
N MET A 116 -7.17 -6.27 -6.53
CA MET A 116 -8.45 -6.96 -6.51
C MET A 116 -9.25 -6.51 -7.75
N THR A 117 -9.63 -7.46 -8.60
CA THR A 117 -10.37 -7.17 -9.83
C THR A 117 -11.86 -7.08 -9.57
N SER A 118 -12.60 -6.47 -10.49
CA SER A 118 -14.04 -6.26 -10.30
C SER A 118 -14.91 -7.51 -10.27
N LYS A 119 -14.38 -8.65 -10.68
CA LYS A 119 -15.07 -9.93 -10.63
C LYS A 119 -14.98 -10.61 -9.26
N GLU A 120 -14.07 -10.16 -8.40
CA GLU A 120 -13.88 -10.68 -7.04
C GLU A 120 -14.76 -9.94 -6.01
N TYR A 121 -15.68 -9.08 -6.49
CA TYR A 121 -16.64 -8.33 -5.68
C TYR A 121 -17.89 -9.11 -5.24
N ALA A 122 -18.06 -10.36 -5.70
CA ALA A 122 -19.25 -11.19 -5.47
C ALA A 122 -19.10 -12.12 -4.25
#